data_AF-A0A7C3H358-F1
#
_entry.id   AF-A0A7C3H358-F1
#
_cell.length_a   1.000
_cell.length_b   1.000
_cell.length_c   1.000
_cell.angle_alpha   90.00
_cell.angle_beta   90.00
_cell.angle_gamma   90.00
#
_symmetry.space_group_name_H-M   'P 1'
#
loop_
_entity.id
_entity.type
_entity.pdbx_description
1 polymer ?
#
loop_
_entity_poly.entity_id
_entity_poly.type
_entity_poly.pdbx_seq_one_letter_code
_entity_poly.pdbx_strand_id
1 'polypeptide(L)'
;MSKKQKKAAVKKKKQQQRLYTIIGTVGLALLLGAVAFAVSNSQKSSGSAAEGQSQTAAEIGAVAPDFELTSISGEPVKLSDYRGRPVAVTFMHTW
;
A
#
# COMPACT_ATOMS: atom_id res chain seq x y z
N MET A 1 -0.46 43.94 51.16
CA MET A 1 -0.56 42.70 50.34
C MET A 1 0.81 42.01 50.21
N SER A 2 0.95 40.80 50.75
CA SER A 2 2.23 40.13 51.00
C SER A 2 2.91 39.57 49.73
N LYS A 3 4.22 39.82 49.59
CA LYS A 3 5.09 39.36 48.49
C LYS A 3 5.04 37.84 48.26
N LYS A 4 4.61 37.05 49.25
CA LYS A 4 4.42 35.59 49.14
C LYS A 4 3.28 35.20 48.19
N GLN A 5 2.18 35.96 48.15
CA GLN A 5 1.01 35.60 47.34
C GLN A 5 1.22 35.84 45.84
N LYS A 6 1.94 36.92 45.48
CA LYS A 6 2.31 37.21 44.08
C LYS A 6 3.21 36.12 43.48
N LYS A 7 4.15 35.58 44.26
CA LYS A 7 5.05 34.50 43.82
C LYS A 7 4.31 33.17 43.61
N ALA A 8 3.29 32.87 44.42
CA ALA A 8 2.48 31.65 44.30
C ALA A 8 1.59 31.66 43.04
N ALA A 9 1.00 32.81 42.69
CA ALA A 9 0.19 32.95 41.48
C ALA A 9 1.02 32.84 40.18
N VAL A 10 2.23 33.41 40.16
CA VAL A 10 3.16 33.31 39.02
C VAL A 10 3.68 31.87 38.85
N LYS A 11 3.96 31.15 39.96
CA LYS A 11 4.33 29.73 39.91
C LYS A 11 3.22 28.87 39.29
N LYS A 12 1.96 29.09 39.67
CA LYS A 12 0.80 28.38 39.10
C LYS A 12 0.63 28.66 37.61
N LYS A 13 0.76 29.93 37.19
CA LYS A 13 0.65 30.32 35.78
C LYS A 13 1.79 29.75 34.92
N LYS A 14 3.03 29.77 35.44
CA LYS A 14 4.22 29.19 34.78
C LYS A 14 4.18 27.65 34.74
N GLN A 15 3.60 27.01 35.75
CA GLN A 15 3.40 25.56 35.79
C GLN A 15 2.30 25.10 34.83
N GLN A 16 1.19 25.84 34.75
CA GLN A 16 0.14 25.56 33.76
C GLN A 16 0.61 25.81 32.32
N GLN A 17 1.40 26.87 32.08
CA GLN A 17 2.03 27.08 30.77
C GLN A 17 2.98 25.94 30.38
N ARG A 18 3.79 25.44 31.33
CA ARG A 18 4.65 24.26 31.10
C ARG A 18 3.86 22.99 30.80
N LEU A 19 2.69 22.84 31.41
CA LEU A 19 1.82 21.69 31.18
C LEU A 19 1.24 21.70 29.75
N TYR A 20 0.76 22.85 29.29
CA TYR A 20 0.26 22.99 27.91
C TYR A 20 1.36 22.85 26.85
N THR A 21 2.58 23.31 27.11
CA THR A 21 3.70 23.08 26.17
C THR A 21 4.06 21.61 26.03
N ILE A 22 3.98 20.82 27.11
CA ILE A 22 4.27 19.38 27.06
C ILE A 22 3.14 18.63 26.32
N ILE A 23 1.88 18.97 26.59
CA ILE A 23 0.73 18.35 25.89
C ILE A 23 0.79 18.69 24.39
N GLY A 24 1.14 19.93 24.04
CA GLY A 24 1.31 20.37 22.65
C GLY A 24 2.43 19.64 21.92
N THR A 25 3.60 19.45 22.54
CA THR A 25 4.70 18.72 21.90
C THR A 25 4.43 17.23 21.77
N VAL A 26 3.78 16.61 22.77
CA VAL A 26 3.36 15.19 22.68
C VAL A 26 2.30 15.00 21.60
N GLY A 27 1.32 15.90 21.52
CA GLY A 27 0.30 15.87 20.46
C GLY A 27 0.91 16.04 19.07
N LEU A 28 1.87 16.95 18.91
CA LEU A 28 2.58 17.15 17.65
C LEU A 28 3.43 15.92 17.26
N ALA A 29 4.13 15.31 18.22
CA ALA A 29 4.91 14.10 17.99
C ALA A 29 4.02 12.91 17.57
N LEU A 30 2.84 12.76 18.19
CA LEU A 30 1.85 11.74 17.81
C LEU A 30 1.30 11.96 16.40
N LEU A 31 1.00 13.22 16.03
CA LEU A 31 0.56 13.55 14.68
C LEU A 31 1.64 13.25 13.64
N LEU A 32 2.90 13.63 13.90
CA LEU A 32 4.02 13.32 13.00
C LEU A 32 4.25 11.81 12.85
N GLY A 33 4.14 11.06 13.94
CA GLY A 33 4.23 9.59 13.91
C GLY A 33 3.12 8.94 13.09
N ALA A 34 1.87 9.42 13.23
CA ALA A 34 0.74 8.90 12.45
C ALA A 34 0.88 9.18 10.95
N VAL A 35 1.35 10.38 10.57
CA VAL A 35 1.62 10.74 9.17
C VAL A 35 2.75 9.87 8.59
N ALA A 36 3.84 9.68 9.33
CA ALA A 36 4.95 8.83 8.90
C ALA A 36 4.52 7.36 8.73
N PHE A 37 3.68 6.85 9.63
CA PHE A 37 3.12 5.49 9.53
C PHE A 37 2.22 5.35 8.30
N ALA A 38 1.32 6.31 8.04
CA ALA A 38 0.45 6.29 6.87
C ALA A 38 1.23 6.33 5.55
N VAL A 39 2.27 7.15 5.45
CA VAL A 39 3.15 7.23 4.26
C VAL A 39 3.93 5.92 4.08
N SER A 40 4.49 5.35 5.15
CA SER A 40 5.26 4.10 5.08
C SER A 40 4.39 2.91 4.65
N ASN A 41 3.14 2.84 5.11
CA ASN A 41 2.22 1.77 4.73
C ASN A 41 1.72 1.92 3.27
N SER A 42 1.67 3.15 2.75
CA SER A 42 1.21 3.42 1.38
C SER A 42 2.23 3.03 0.30
N GLN A 43 3.52 2.91 0.65
CA GLN A 43 4.58 2.65 -0.32
C GLN A 43 4.88 1.16 -0.54
N LYS A 44 4.38 0.29 0.35
CA LYS A 44 4.57 -1.17 0.29
C LYS A 44 3.77 -1.87 -0.83
N SER A 45 3.08 -1.12 -1.67
CA SER A 45 2.41 -1.61 -2.88
C SER A 45 3.17 -1.30 -4.18
N SER A 46 4.33 -0.64 -4.12
CA SER A 46 5.20 -0.42 -5.29
C SER A 46 6.18 -1.58 -5.53
N GLY A 47 5.66 -2.81 -5.43
CA GLY A 47 6.30 -3.93 -6.10
C GLY A 47 6.10 -3.73 -7.59
N SER A 48 7.19 -3.49 -8.31
CA SER A 48 7.25 -3.43 -9.77
C SER A 48 6.90 -4.82 -10.33
N ALA A 49 5.61 -5.14 -10.35
CA ALA A 49 5.05 -6.18 -11.18
C ALA A 49 4.73 -5.53 -12.52
N ALA A 50 5.23 -6.16 -13.58
CA ALA A 50 4.98 -5.92 -14.98
C ALA A 50 3.76 -5.03 -15.26
N GLU A 51 3.99 -4.04 -16.13
CA GLU A 51 2.98 -3.32 -16.90
C GLU A 51 1.70 -4.12 -16.95
N GLY A 52 0.65 -3.59 -16.29
CA GLY A 52 -0.68 -4.13 -16.40
C GLY A 52 -1.06 -4.15 -17.86
N GLN A 53 -0.84 -5.30 -18.50
CA GLN A 53 -1.63 -5.70 -19.64
C GLN A 53 -3.05 -5.54 -19.15
N SER A 54 -3.71 -4.49 -19.66
CA SER A 54 -5.14 -4.30 -19.50
C SER A 54 -5.74 -5.68 -19.70
N GLN A 55 -6.44 -6.18 -18.68
CA GLN A 55 -7.25 -7.40 -18.80
C GLN A 55 -8.38 -7.08 -19.78
N THR A 56 -8.04 -6.93 -21.06
CA THR A 56 -8.99 -6.83 -22.13
C THR A 56 -9.63 -8.21 -22.18
N ALA A 57 -10.94 -8.24 -21.94
CA ALA A 57 -11.72 -9.46 -22.13
C ALA A 57 -11.43 -10.01 -23.53
N ALA A 58 -11.44 -11.33 -23.69
CA ALA A 58 -11.23 -11.91 -25.02
C ALA A 58 -12.35 -11.43 -25.96
N GLU A 59 -11.98 -10.72 -27.02
CA GLU A 59 -12.89 -10.22 -28.05
C GLU A 59 -12.81 -11.09 -29.30
N ILE A 60 -13.94 -11.26 -30.00
CA ILE A 60 -13.99 -12.03 -31.24
C ILE A 60 -13.18 -11.30 -32.32
N GLY A 61 -12.27 -12.03 -32.98
CA GLY A 61 -11.40 -11.48 -34.03
C GLY A 61 -10.15 -10.77 -33.49
N ALA A 62 -10.06 -10.49 -32.19
CA ALA A 62 -8.83 -10.05 -31.57
C ALA A 62 -7.80 -11.18 -31.53
N VAL A 63 -6.53 -10.81 -31.63
CA VAL A 63 -5.44 -11.78 -31.47
C VAL A 63 -5.42 -12.25 -30.03
N ALA A 64 -5.52 -13.57 -29.80
CA ALA A 64 -5.39 -14.15 -28.47
C ALA A 64 -4.03 -13.78 -27.85
N PRO A 65 -3.99 -13.32 -26.59
CA PRO A 65 -2.74 -13.04 -25.88
C PRO A 65 -1.86 -14.29 -25.83
N ASP A 66 -0.55 -14.12 -26.04
CA ASP A 66 0.39 -15.22 -25.89
C ASP A 66 0.66 -15.48 -24.40
N PHE A 67 0.82 -16.75 -24.04
CA PHE A 67 1.13 -17.18 -22.68
C PHE A 67 1.99 -18.43 -22.72
N GLU A 68 2.77 -18.66 -21.66
CA GLU A 68 3.61 -19.83 -21.47
C GLU A 68 3.15 -20.59 -20.22
N LEU A 69 2.97 -21.91 -20.34
CA LEU A 69 2.58 -22.80 -19.25
C LEU A 69 3.50 -24.02 -19.22
N THR A 70 3.60 -24.66 -18.06
CA THR A 70 4.23 -25.97 -17.92
C THR A 70 3.25 -27.05 -18.32
N SER A 71 3.67 -27.94 -19.24
CA SER A 71 2.88 -29.08 -19.65
C SER A 71 2.85 -30.18 -18.58
N ILE A 72 2.01 -31.19 -18.78
CA ILE A 72 1.94 -32.37 -17.88
C ILE A 72 3.28 -33.13 -17.84
N SER A 73 4.11 -33.04 -18.89
CA SER A 73 5.44 -33.65 -18.92
C SER A 73 6.54 -32.78 -18.30
N GLY A 74 6.20 -31.57 -17.81
CA GLY A 74 7.16 -30.64 -17.22
C GLY A 74 7.83 -29.70 -18.23
N GLU A 75 7.49 -29.79 -19.50
CA GLU A 75 8.09 -28.97 -20.56
C GLU A 75 7.35 -27.62 -20.71
N PRO A 76 8.05 -26.51 -20.99
CA PRO A 76 7.40 -25.25 -21.30
C PRO A 76 6.68 -25.33 -22.65
N VAL A 77 5.45 -24.79 -22.71
CA VAL A 77 4.62 -24.71 -23.91
C VAL A 77 4.02 -23.31 -24.02
N LYS A 78 4.05 -22.74 -25.23
CA LYS A 78 3.43 -21.46 -25.55
C LYS A 78 2.17 -21.63 -26.38
N LEU A 79 1.24 -20.68 -26.28
CA LEU A 79 0.09 -20.66 -27.20
C LEU A 79 0.54 -20.47 -28.65
N SER A 80 1.59 -19.68 -28.89
CA SER A 80 2.17 -19.45 -30.21
C SER A 80 2.76 -20.69 -30.89
N ASP A 81 3.09 -21.76 -30.15
CA ASP A 81 3.57 -23.02 -30.72
C ASP A 81 2.50 -23.76 -31.54
N TYR A 82 1.22 -23.43 -31.32
CA TYR A 82 0.07 -24.04 -31.99
C TYR A 82 -0.49 -23.24 -33.18
N ARG A 83 0.24 -22.22 -33.65
CA ARG A 83 -0.18 -21.44 -34.83
C ARG A 83 -0.38 -22.34 -36.06
N GLY A 84 -1.31 -21.94 -36.94
CA GLY A 84 -1.67 -22.70 -38.14
C GLY A 84 -2.63 -23.87 -37.89
N ARG A 85 -3.08 -24.09 -36.65
CA ARG A 85 -4.05 -25.11 -36.26
C ARG A 85 -5.24 -24.47 -35.53
N PRO A 86 -6.48 -25.00 -35.66
CA PRO A 86 -7.57 -24.64 -34.77
C PRO A 86 -7.25 -25.07 -33.33
N VAL A 87 -7.41 -24.16 -32.37
CA VAL A 87 -7.09 -24.39 -30.94
C VAL A 87 -8.24 -23.85 -30.08
N ALA A 88 -8.59 -24.60 -29.04
CA ALA A 88 -9.52 -24.17 -27.99
C ALA A 88 -8.79 -24.18 -26.64
N VAL A 89 -8.99 -23.13 -25.84
CA VAL A 89 -8.43 -23.00 -24.49
C VAL A 89 -9.57 -23.09 -23.49
N THR A 90 -9.42 -23.95 -22.47
CA THR A 90 -10.40 -24.14 -21.41
C THR A 90 -9.74 -23.95 -20.05
N PHE A 91 -10.43 -23.25 -19.14
CA PHE A 91 -9.99 -23.06 -17.76
C PHE A 91 -10.81 -23.98 -16.86
N MET A 92 -10.15 -24.89 -16.13
CA MET A 92 -10.80 -25.90 -15.30
C MET A 92 -10.11 -26.06 -13.94
N HIS A 93 -10.81 -26.65 -12.96
CA HIS A 93 -10.32 -26.86 -11.60
C HIS A 93 -10.74 -28.23 -11.06
N THR A 94 -9.92 -28.86 -10.21
CA THR A 94 -10.12 -30.25 -9.73
C THR A 94 -10.89 -30.38 -8.42
N TRP A 95 -11.01 -29.28 -7.67
CA TRP A 95 -11.54 -29.19 -6.29
C TRP A 95 -10.94 -30.17 -5.27
#